data_AF-A0AAV4V3D4-F1
#
_entry.id   AF-A0AAV4V3D4-F1
#
_cell.length_a   1.000
_cell.length_b   1.000
_cell.length_c   1.000
_cell.angle_alpha   90.00
_cell.angle_beta   90.00
_cell.angle_gamma   90.00
#
_symmetry.space_group_name_H-M   'P 1'
#
loop_
_entity.id
_entity.type
_entity.pdbx_description
1 polymer ?
#
loop_
_entity_poly.entity_id
_entity_poly.type
_entity_poly.pdbx_seq_one_letter_code
_entity_poly.pdbx_strand_id
1 'polypeptide(L)'
;MGVFDASKLPPTCIQNVTFHYYYEPNVDNMTEDCLHLNLWVPYSRNSTQLKPIIIFIHGGALNVGSSNMKVYDGTNLAKFGDVIIANISNELDKDNARSFGGDPNHIVLMGESAGGHDYFRTSYIPTHKRHDQESNNAKVAQQRFL
;
A
#
# COMPACT_ATOMS: atom_id res chain seq x y z
N MET A 1 -15.17 6.74 17.67
CA MET A 1 -13.99 6.02 17.15
C MET A 1 -14.30 4.54 17.22
N GLY A 2 -14.18 3.83 16.11
CA GLY A 2 -14.37 2.37 16.03
C GLY A 2 -13.04 1.68 15.75
N VAL A 3 -12.93 0.41 16.12
CA VAL A 3 -11.79 -0.44 15.75
C VAL A 3 -12.12 -1.09 14.41
N PHE A 4 -11.21 -0.96 13.42
CA PHE A 4 -11.35 -1.63 12.13
C PHE A 4 -10.62 -2.98 12.15
N ASP A 5 -11.25 -4.04 11.65
CA ASP A 5 -10.60 -5.35 11.51
C ASP A 5 -9.66 -5.34 10.31
N ALA A 6 -8.36 -5.21 10.59
CA ALA A 6 -7.30 -5.20 9.59
C ALA A 6 -6.60 -6.57 9.42
N SER A 7 -7.30 -7.68 9.65
CA SER A 7 -6.71 -9.03 9.53
C SER A 7 -6.83 -9.66 8.14
N LYS A 8 -7.69 -9.10 7.27
CA LYS A 8 -8.06 -9.68 5.97
C LYS A 8 -7.46 -8.88 4.82
N LEU A 9 -7.34 -9.49 3.65
CA LEU A 9 -6.97 -8.74 2.45
C LEU A 9 -8.18 -7.87 2.02
N PRO A 10 -7.96 -6.60 1.64
CA PRO A 10 -9.02 -5.74 1.13
C PRO A 10 -9.63 -6.27 -0.17
N PRO A 11 -10.82 -5.79 -0.55
CA PRO A 11 -11.32 -5.99 -1.89
C PRO A 11 -10.42 -5.32 -2.94
N THR A 12 -10.41 -5.88 -4.14
CA THR A 12 -9.69 -5.33 -5.29
C THR A 12 -10.58 -4.33 -6.06
N CYS A 13 -10.00 -3.32 -6.71
CA CYS A 13 -10.80 -2.42 -7.55
C CYS A 13 -11.39 -3.16 -8.75
N ILE A 14 -12.59 -2.75 -9.19
CA ILE A 14 -13.25 -3.31 -10.37
C ILE A 14 -12.32 -3.18 -11.58
N GLN A 15 -11.96 -4.32 -12.18
CA GLN A 15 -11.04 -4.41 -13.30
C GLN A 15 -11.23 -5.73 -14.07
N ASN A 16 -10.65 -5.82 -15.26
CA ASN A 16 -10.61 -7.08 -16.00
C ASN A 16 -9.38 -7.91 -15.58
N VAL A 17 -9.60 -8.96 -14.79
CA VAL A 17 -8.54 -9.76 -14.16
C VAL A 17 -8.03 -10.93 -15.01
N THR A 18 -8.46 -11.11 -16.27
CA THR A 18 -8.12 -12.30 -17.07
C THR A 18 -6.62 -12.57 -17.13
N PHE A 19 -5.79 -11.53 -17.18
CA PHE A 19 -4.32 -11.67 -17.21
C PHE A 19 -3.69 -11.92 -15.84
N HIS A 20 -4.31 -11.49 -14.74
CA HIS A 20 -3.69 -11.45 -13.40
C HIS A 20 -4.39 -12.34 -12.36
N TYR A 21 -5.42 -13.10 -12.77
CA TYR A 21 -6.24 -13.97 -11.90
C TYR A 21 -5.41 -14.89 -10.97
N TYR A 22 -4.29 -15.43 -11.46
CA TYR A 22 -3.45 -16.35 -10.66
C TYR A 22 -2.66 -15.66 -9.54
N TYR A 23 -2.31 -14.39 -9.76
CA TYR A 23 -1.47 -13.61 -8.84
C TYR A 23 -2.30 -12.79 -7.85
N GLU A 24 -3.58 -12.58 -8.14
CA GLU A 24 -4.53 -11.81 -7.35
C GLU A 24 -5.43 -12.73 -6.50
N PRO A 25 -5.22 -12.80 -5.18
CA PRO A 25 -5.98 -13.71 -4.31
C PRO A 25 -7.44 -13.29 -4.06
N ASN A 26 -7.84 -12.07 -4.42
CA ASN A 26 -9.13 -11.45 -4.08
C ASN A 26 -9.94 -10.97 -5.30
N VAL A 27 -9.72 -11.55 -6.47
CA VAL A 27 -10.44 -11.20 -7.71
C VAL A 27 -11.94 -11.41 -7.65
N ASP A 28 -12.43 -12.34 -6.82
CA ASP A 28 -13.87 -12.58 -6.65
C ASP A 28 -14.54 -11.52 -5.75
N ASN A 29 -13.74 -10.68 -5.09
CA ASN A 29 -14.19 -9.63 -4.18
C ASN A 29 -13.79 -8.26 -4.72
N MET A 30 -14.38 -7.88 -5.86
CA MET A 30 -14.18 -6.57 -6.47
C MET A 30 -15.27 -5.57 -6.07
N THR A 31 -14.87 -4.34 -5.74
CA THR A 31 -15.80 -3.23 -5.42
C THR A 31 -15.18 -1.88 -5.79
N GLU A 32 -16.01 -0.84 -5.86
CA GLU A 32 -15.58 0.56 -5.95
C GLU A 32 -14.99 1.06 -4.62
N ASP A 33 -15.39 0.46 -3.47
CA ASP A 33 -14.78 0.72 -2.16
C ASP A 33 -13.49 -0.11 -1.97
N CYS A 34 -12.53 0.10 -2.87
CA CYS A 34 -11.26 -0.63 -2.94
C CYS A 34 -10.04 0.19 -2.44
N LEU A 35 -10.26 1.41 -1.95
CA LEU A 35 -9.21 2.32 -1.46
C LEU A 35 -8.65 1.88 -0.11
N HIS A 36 -7.81 0.85 -0.15
CA HIS A 36 -7.20 0.25 1.02
C HIS A 36 -5.70 0.05 0.83
N LEU A 37 -5.00 -0.01 1.96
CA LEU A 37 -3.59 -0.36 2.03
C LEU A 37 -3.35 -1.63 2.85
N ASN A 38 -2.31 -2.36 2.47
CA ASN A 38 -1.76 -3.49 3.19
C ASN A 38 -0.45 -3.06 3.86
N LEU A 39 -0.29 -3.36 5.15
CA LEU A 39 0.85 -2.94 5.96
C LEU A 39 1.52 -4.14 6.62
N TRP A 40 2.84 -4.24 6.48
CA TRP A 40 3.69 -5.20 7.17
C TRP A 40 4.66 -4.43 8.07
N VAL A 41 4.51 -4.66 9.37
CA VAL A 41 5.30 -3.99 10.42
C VAL A 41 6.16 -5.05 11.11
N PRO A 42 7.50 -4.93 11.09
CA PRO A 42 8.35 -5.85 11.84
C PRO A 42 8.06 -5.69 13.34
N TYR A 43 7.93 -6.81 14.05
CA TYR A 43 7.64 -6.79 15.46
C TYR A 43 8.77 -6.13 16.24
N SER A 44 8.46 -5.01 16.90
CA SER A 44 9.39 -4.37 17.81
C SER A 44 8.73 -4.19 19.17
N ARG A 45 9.00 -5.12 20.09
CA ARG A 45 8.37 -5.15 21.41
C ARG A 45 8.71 -3.93 22.28
N ASN A 46 9.82 -3.25 22.00
CA ASN A 46 10.41 -2.24 22.89
C ASN A 46 11.15 -1.09 22.16
N SER A 47 11.03 -0.97 20.83
CA SER A 47 11.79 0.08 20.13
C SER A 47 10.99 1.37 20.03
N THR A 48 11.52 2.45 20.59
CA THR A 48 11.10 3.83 20.30
C THR A 48 11.68 4.32 18.97
N GLN A 49 12.52 3.53 18.31
CA GLN A 49 13.16 3.89 17.06
C GLN A 49 12.18 3.73 15.91
N LEU A 50 11.95 4.83 15.20
CA LEU A 50 11.17 4.84 13.97
C LEU A 50 11.89 4.03 12.89
N LYS A 51 11.12 3.32 12.06
CA LYS A 51 11.64 2.47 10.99
C LYS A 51 11.50 3.15 9.62
N PRO A 52 12.43 2.93 8.68
CA PRO A 52 12.24 3.34 7.30
C PRO A 52 10.96 2.71 6.73
N ILE A 53 10.29 3.42 5.83
CA ILE A 53 9.05 2.99 5.18
C ILE A 53 9.31 2.80 3.70
N ILE A 54 8.96 1.64 3.17
CA ILE A 54 8.91 1.39 1.72
C ILE A 54 7.45 1.30 1.31
N ILE A 55 7.08 2.11 0.33
CA ILE A 55 5.72 2.18 -0.19
C ILE A 55 5.74 1.71 -1.62
N PHE A 56 5.01 0.64 -1.90
CA PHE A 56 4.96 0.00 -3.19
C PHE A 56 3.64 0.31 -3.90
N ILE A 57 3.75 0.87 -5.11
CA ILE A 57 2.65 1.14 -6.02
C ILE A 57 2.63 0.05 -7.09
N HIS A 58 1.54 -0.70 -7.19
CA HIS A 58 1.42 -1.78 -8.16
C HIS A 58 1.40 -1.28 -9.61
N GLY A 59 1.83 -2.14 -10.53
CA GLY A 59 1.70 -1.93 -11.96
C GLY A 59 0.32 -2.35 -12.49
N GLY A 60 0.24 -2.56 -13.81
CA GLY A 60 -0.98 -3.00 -14.49
C GLY A 60 -1.60 -1.96 -15.44
N ALA A 61 -0.76 -1.15 -16.07
CA ALA A 61 -1.13 -0.26 -17.17
C ALA A 61 -2.32 0.69 -16.88
N LEU A 62 -2.50 1.06 -15.60
CA LEU A 62 -3.60 1.89 -15.10
C LEU A 62 -5.01 1.29 -15.28
N ASN A 63 -5.10 0.01 -15.65
CA ASN A 63 -6.37 -0.68 -15.93
C ASN A 63 -6.55 -1.95 -15.08
N VAL A 64 -5.47 -2.52 -14.57
CA VAL A 64 -5.44 -3.73 -13.75
C VAL A 64 -4.37 -3.60 -12.65
N GLY A 65 -4.28 -4.62 -11.79
CA GLY A 65 -3.38 -4.70 -10.65
C GLY A 65 -4.05 -4.36 -9.32
N SER A 66 -3.44 -4.82 -8.24
CA SER A 66 -3.89 -4.52 -6.88
C SER A 66 -2.76 -4.69 -5.86
N SER A 67 -2.93 -4.09 -4.69
CA SER A 67 -2.02 -4.25 -3.55
C SER A 67 -2.04 -5.65 -2.93
N ASN A 68 -2.99 -6.50 -3.33
CA ASN A 68 -3.17 -7.86 -2.82
C ASN A 68 -2.35 -8.89 -3.60
N MET A 69 -1.72 -8.54 -4.73
CA MET A 69 -1.00 -9.53 -5.52
C MET A 69 0.05 -10.23 -4.67
N LYS A 70 0.10 -11.56 -4.75
CA LYS A 70 1.05 -12.38 -3.95
C LYS A 70 2.51 -11.98 -4.16
N VAL A 71 2.83 -11.47 -5.35
CA VAL A 71 4.17 -10.98 -5.69
C VAL A 71 4.59 -9.76 -4.86
N TYR A 72 3.62 -9.04 -4.27
CA TYR A 72 3.87 -7.90 -3.42
C TYR A 72 3.82 -8.23 -1.91
N ASP A 73 3.77 -9.50 -1.49
CA ASP A 73 3.79 -9.84 -0.06
C ASP A 73 5.05 -9.28 0.64
N GLY A 74 4.84 -8.28 1.49
CA GLY A 74 5.90 -7.56 2.20
C GLY A 74 6.52 -8.35 3.36
N THR A 75 6.05 -9.56 3.68
CA THR A 75 6.41 -10.28 4.90
C THR A 75 7.92 -10.47 5.07
N ASN A 76 8.61 -10.96 4.04
CA ASN A 76 10.04 -11.23 4.14
C ASN A 76 10.86 -9.95 4.16
N LEU A 77 10.48 -8.96 3.34
CA LEU A 77 11.21 -7.69 3.29
C LEU A 77 11.08 -6.92 4.60
N ALA A 78 9.89 -6.89 5.21
CA ALA A 78 9.68 -6.28 6.51
C ALA A 78 10.48 -6.98 7.62
N LYS A 79 10.42 -8.32 7.68
CA LYS A 79 11.13 -9.12 8.71
C LYS A 79 12.64 -9.00 8.62
N PHE A 80 13.21 -9.22 7.44
CA PHE A 80 14.66 -9.33 7.28
C PHE A 80 15.34 -7.97 7.03
N GLY A 81 14.59 -7.00 6.49
CA GLY A 81 15.08 -5.64 6.26
C GLY A 81 14.89 -4.70 7.43
N ASP A 82 14.11 -5.07 8.45
CA ASP A 82 13.73 -4.19 9.57
C ASP A 82 13.11 -2.86 9.10
N VAL A 83 12.21 -2.97 8.11
CA VAL A 83 11.52 -1.85 7.45
C VAL A 83 10.01 -2.07 7.49
N ILE A 84 9.24 -0.98 7.45
CA ILE A 84 7.79 -1.07 7.25
C ILE A 84 7.52 -1.13 5.75
N ILE A 85 6.72 -2.11 5.32
CA ILE A 85 6.25 -2.22 3.95
C ILE A 85 4.78 -1.81 3.89
N ALA A 86 4.44 -0.91 2.98
CA ALA A 86 3.07 -0.55 2.67
C ALA A 86 2.80 -0.76 1.17
N ASN A 87 1.81 -1.59 0.83
CA ASN A 87 1.32 -1.69 -0.54
C ASN A 87 0.01 -0.93 -0.63
N ILE A 88 -0.12 -0.10 -1.65
CA ILE A 88 -1.30 0.71 -1.86
C ILE A 88 -1.95 0.35 -3.19
N SER A 89 -3.28 0.38 -3.21
CA SER A 89 -4.06 0.15 -4.43
C SER A 89 -4.15 1.42 -5.29
N ASN A 90 -3.77 2.59 -4.75
CA ASN A 90 -3.53 3.88 -5.43
C ASN A 90 -3.10 4.97 -4.40
N GLU A 91 -2.84 6.19 -4.90
CA GLU A 91 -2.30 7.41 -4.26
C GLU A 91 -2.22 7.43 -2.71
N LEU A 92 -1.02 7.76 -2.20
CA LEU A 92 -0.67 7.77 -0.77
C LEU A 92 -0.86 9.15 -0.13
N ASP A 93 -1.48 9.18 1.06
CA ASP A 93 -1.28 10.24 2.04
C ASP A 93 -0.15 9.86 3.04
N LYS A 94 0.84 10.75 3.19
CA LYS A 94 2.02 10.56 4.05
C LYS A 94 1.69 10.73 5.53
N ASP A 95 0.48 11.19 5.86
CA ASP A 95 0.16 11.77 7.17
C ASP A 95 0.03 10.74 8.31
N ASN A 96 0.03 9.42 8.02
CA ASN A 96 -0.09 8.37 9.04
C ASN A 96 1.19 7.54 9.31
N ALA A 97 2.31 7.87 8.67
CA ALA A 97 3.58 7.14 8.79
C ALA A 97 4.03 6.86 10.24
N ARG A 98 3.94 7.88 11.10
CA ARG A 98 4.38 7.78 12.51
C ARG A 98 3.49 6.89 13.36
N SER A 99 2.19 6.82 13.07
CA SER A 99 1.21 6.03 13.82
C SER A 99 1.51 4.52 13.76
N PHE A 100 2.28 4.09 12.77
CA PHE A 100 2.69 2.70 12.57
C PHE A 100 4.15 2.42 13.00
N GLY A 101 4.82 3.38 13.64
CA GLY A 101 6.23 3.27 14.02
C GLY A 101 7.21 3.60 12.88
N GLY A 102 6.73 4.24 11.81
CA GLY A 102 7.55 4.62 10.67
C GLY A 102 8.14 6.04 10.77
N ASP A 103 9.31 6.23 10.18
CA ASP A 103 9.99 7.52 10.10
C ASP A 103 9.51 8.30 8.86
N PRO A 104 8.78 9.41 9.02
CA PRO A 104 8.32 10.20 7.87
C PRO A 104 9.46 10.86 7.08
N ASN A 105 10.66 10.94 7.64
CA ASN A 105 11.84 11.46 6.95
C ASN A 105 12.58 10.39 6.14
N HIS A 106 12.21 9.11 6.29
CA HIS A 106 12.82 7.99 5.58
C HIS A 106 11.74 7.16 4.88
N ILE A 107 11.10 7.78 3.89
CA ILE A 107 10.12 7.13 3.01
C ILE A 107 10.75 6.88 1.64
N VAL A 108 10.73 5.63 1.20
CA VAL A 108 11.13 5.21 -0.14
C VAL A 108 9.87 4.82 -0.91
N LEU A 109 9.64 5.49 -2.05
CA LEU A 109 8.58 5.12 -2.98
C LEU A 109 9.15 4.16 -4.03
N MET A 110 8.46 3.06 -4.30
CA MET A 110 8.79 2.09 -5.33
C MET A 110 7.54 1.78 -6.17
N GLY A 111 7.75 1.43 -7.44
CA GLY A 111 6.66 0.98 -8.29
C GLY A 111 7.16 0.31 -9.56
N GLU A 112 6.35 -0.61 -10.08
CA GLU A 112 6.61 -1.34 -11.32
C GLU A 112 5.69 -0.84 -12.43
N SER A 113 6.20 -0.74 -13.66
CA SER A 113 5.40 -0.31 -14.84
C SER A 113 4.61 0.98 -14.58
N ALA A 114 3.28 0.93 -14.67
CA ALA A 114 2.39 2.05 -14.38
C ALA A 114 2.55 2.60 -12.96
N GLY A 115 2.86 1.76 -11.97
CA GLY A 115 3.16 2.19 -10.60
C GLY A 115 4.49 2.94 -10.51
N GLY A 116 5.48 2.56 -11.32
CA GLY A 116 6.73 3.31 -11.46
C GLY A 116 6.54 4.67 -12.13
N HIS A 117 5.63 4.74 -13.10
CA HIS A 117 5.21 6.01 -13.69
C HIS A 117 4.46 6.90 -12.69
N ASP A 118 3.63 6.32 -11.81
CA ASP A 118 2.93 7.05 -10.76
C ASP A 118 3.90 7.58 -9.68
N TYR A 119 4.94 6.81 -9.34
CA TYR A 119 6.09 7.29 -8.56
C TYR A 119 6.73 8.53 -9.22
N PHE A 120 7.04 8.45 -10.51
CA PHE A 120 7.65 9.56 -11.24
C PHE A 120 6.73 10.79 -11.21
N ARG A 121 5.43 10.59 -11.43
CA ARG A 121 4.44 11.66 -11.40
C ARG A 121 4.38 12.34 -10.02
N THR A 122 4.34 11.55 -8.96
CA THR A 122 4.28 12.03 -7.56
C THR A 122 5.54 12.78 -7.14
N SER A 123 6.70 12.37 -7.66
CA SER A 123 8.00 12.93 -7.25
C SER A 123 8.40 14.17 -8.05
N TYR A 124 7.98 14.26 -9.32
CA TYR A 124 8.47 15.29 -10.26
C TYR A 124 7.38 16.27 -10.73
N ILE A 125 6.09 16.00 -10.51
CA ILE A 125 5.00 16.90 -10.93
C ILE A 125 4.39 17.62 -9.71
N PRO A 126 4.67 18.93 -9.51
CA PRO A 126 4.23 19.69 -8.33
C PRO A 126 2.71 19.82 -8.19
N THR A 127 1.96 19.68 -9.28
CA THR A 127 0.51 19.94 -9.35
C THR A 127 -0.37 18.74 -9.02
N HIS A 128 0.19 17.57 -8.70
CA HIS A 128 -0.60 16.36 -8.44
C HIS A 128 -1.12 16.20 -7.01
N LYS A 129 -1.14 17.29 -6.22
CA LYS A 129 -2.20 17.45 -5.20
C LYS A 129 -3.51 17.69 -5.95
N ARG A 130 -4.05 16.64 -6.59
CA ARG A 130 -5.36 16.76 -7.25
C ARG A 130 -6.40 17.16 -6.21
N HIS A 131 -7.31 17.98 -6.69
CA HIS A 131 -8.33 18.73 -5.97
C HIS A 131 -9.44 17.84 -5.37
N ASP A 132 -9.12 16.61 -4.97
CA ASP A 132 -10.05 15.68 -4.35
C ASP A 132 -9.59 15.42 -2.92
N GLN A 133 -10.09 16.24 -1.99
CA GLN A 133 -10.02 15.99 -0.54
C GLN A 133 -10.68 14.65 -0.14
N GLU A 134 -11.18 13.85 -1.08
CA GLU A 134 -11.74 12.52 -0.85
C GLU A 134 -10.69 11.39 -0.88
N SER A 135 -9.49 11.59 -1.46
CA SER A 135 -8.42 10.56 -1.48
C SER A 135 -7.69 10.40 -0.13
N ASN A 136 -7.97 11.25 0.85
CA ASN A 136 -7.41 11.21 2.21
C ASN A 136 -7.94 10.06 3.10
N ASN A 137 -8.58 9.04 2.53
CA ASN A 137 -9.33 8.03 3.28
C ASN A 137 -8.87 6.60 3.06
N ALA A 138 -7.68 6.36 2.48
CA ALA A 138 -7.18 5.00 2.33
C ALA A 138 -7.13 4.30 3.71
N LYS A 139 -7.97 3.28 3.89
CA LYS A 139 -8.09 2.57 5.17
C LYS A 139 -7.02 1.49 5.24
N VAL A 140 -6.47 1.28 6.43
CA VAL A 140 -5.65 0.09 6.68
C VAL A 140 -6.59 -1.11 6.70
N ALA A 141 -6.58 -1.89 5.63
CA ALA A 141 -7.40 -3.09 5.53
C ALA A 141 -6.66 -4.35 5.94
N GLN A 142 -5.34 -4.36 5.77
CA GLN A 142 -4.50 -5.40 6.33
C GLN A 142 -3.34 -4.79 7.12
N GLN A 143 -3.14 -5.27 8.33
CA GLN A 143 -1.96 -4.99 9.13
C GLN A 143 -1.41 -6.29 9.70
N ARG A 144 -0.14 -6.60 9.38
CA ARG A 144 0.57 -7.77 9.90
C ARG A 144 1.74 -7.32 10.75
N PHE A 145 1.75 -7.75 12.00
CA PHE A 145 2.92 -7.69 12.86
C PHE A 145 3.71 -8.99 12.73
N LEU A 146 5.02 -8.88 12.54
CA LEU A 146 5.84 -9.94 11.97
C LEU A 146 7.03 -10.36 12.80
#